data_AF-A0A8J3IYH5-F1
#
_entry.id   AF-A0A8J3IYH5-F1
#
_cell.length_a   1.000
_cell.length_b   1.000
_cell.length_c   1.000
_cell.angle_alpha   90.00
_cell.angle_beta   90.00
_cell.angle_gamma   90.00
#
_symmetry.space_group_name_H-M   'P 1'
#
loop_
_entity.id
_entity.type
_entity.pdbx_description
1 polymer ?
#
loop_
_entity_poly.entity_id
_entity_poly.type
_entity_poly.pdbx_seq_one_letter_code
_entity_poly.pdbx_strand_id
1 'polypeptide(L)'
;MTDEKKPTLMQVRRAAKLTTREVADLAGVPLRVAYLMEIGGMTEREDVQKILLALSSLTQQTYTTDDFSNIHIRLVKSPTSNRLYT
;
A
#
# COMPACT_ATOMS: atom_id res chain seq x y z
N MET A 1 -17.83 -18.43 -15.44
CA MET A 1 -17.08 -18.17 -14.20
C MET A 1 -16.66 -16.71 -14.24
N THR A 2 -17.38 -15.84 -13.54
CA THR A 2 -16.98 -14.44 -13.40
C THR A 2 -15.74 -14.41 -12.53
N ASP A 3 -14.60 -14.05 -13.13
CA ASP A 3 -13.37 -13.73 -12.42
C ASP A 3 -13.70 -12.58 -11.46
N GLU A 4 -13.82 -12.87 -10.17
CA GLU A 4 -14.22 -11.89 -9.17
C GLU A 4 -13.03 -10.95 -8.96
N LYS A 5 -12.99 -9.88 -9.75
CA LYS A 5 -11.89 -8.93 -9.76
C LYS A 5 -11.77 -8.30 -8.37
N LYS A 6 -10.66 -8.58 -7.69
CA LYS A 6 -10.31 -7.98 -6.39
C LYS A 6 -10.45 -6.45 -6.46
N PRO A 7 -10.93 -5.80 -5.38
CA PRO A 7 -11.10 -4.36 -5.38
C PRO A 7 -9.75 -3.64 -5.43
N THR A 8 -9.76 -2.37 -5.83
CA THR A 8 -8.61 -1.49 -5.66
C THR A 8 -8.61 -0.84 -4.29
N LEU A 9 -7.44 -0.37 -3.84
CA LEU A 9 -7.32 0.38 -2.59
C LEU A 9 -8.27 1.61 -2.56
N MET A 10 -8.39 2.30 -3.69
CA MET A 10 -9.29 3.44 -3.85
C MET A 10 -10.76 3.05 -3.67
N GLN A 11 -11.17 1.88 -4.19
CA GLN A 11 -12.56 1.40 -4.04
C GLN A 11 -12.87 1.10 -2.58
N VAL A 12 -11.99 0.39 -1.87
CA VAL A 12 -12.16 0.07 -0.44
C VAL A 12 -12.20 1.34 0.40
N ARG A 13 -11.26 2.27 0.19
CA ARG A 13 -11.24 3.56 0.90
C ARG A 13 -12.53 4.36 0.69
N ARG A 14 -13.01 4.47 -0.55
CA ARG A 14 -14.24 5.21 -0.87
C ARG A 14 -15.47 4.56 -0.23
N ALA A 15 -15.54 3.23 -0.21
CA ALA A 15 -16.61 2.50 0.48
C ALA A 15 -16.62 2.80 1.99
N ALA A 16 -15.44 2.96 2.59
CA ALA A 16 -15.27 3.37 3.98
C ALA A 16 -15.47 4.88 4.23
N LYS A 17 -15.77 5.68 3.19
CA LYS A 17 -15.94 7.14 3.25
C LYS A 17 -14.70 7.90 3.80
N LEU A 18 -13.52 7.30 3.67
CA LEU A 18 -12.26 7.90 4.07
C LEU A 18 -11.68 8.74 2.92
N THR A 19 -10.98 9.81 3.26
CA THR A 19 -10.16 10.58 2.32
C THR A 19 -8.78 9.96 2.19
N THR A 20 -8.11 10.17 1.04
CA THR A 20 -6.71 9.72 0.87
C THR A 20 -5.78 10.41 1.86
N ARG A 21 -6.11 11.64 2.28
CA ARG A 21 -5.35 12.39 3.29
C ARG A 21 -5.41 11.73 4.66
N GLU A 22 -6.58 11.32 5.14
CA GLU A 22 -6.70 10.64 6.44
C GLU A 22 -5.86 9.35 6.50
N VAL A 23 -5.86 8.57 5.42
CA VAL A 23 -5.03 7.36 5.33
C VAL A 23 -3.55 7.71 5.33
N ALA A 24 -3.14 8.74 4.57
CA ALA A 24 -1.74 9.16 4.48
C ALA A 24 -1.23 9.72 5.82
N ASP A 25 -2.02 10.56 6.48
CA ASP A 25 -1.70 11.18 7.76
C ASP A 25 -1.54 10.11 8.85
N LEU A 26 -2.46 9.13 8.92
CA LEU A 26 -2.34 8.03 9.88
C LEU A 26 -1.16 7.09 9.56
N ALA A 27 -0.88 6.85 8.28
CA ALA A 27 0.25 6.03 7.85
C ALA A 27 1.62 6.73 8.04
N GLY A 28 1.63 8.04 8.27
CA GLY A 28 2.86 8.82 8.34
C GLY A 28 3.61 8.86 7.01
N VAL A 29 2.90 8.81 5.87
CA VAL A 29 3.48 8.85 4.52
C VAL A 29 3.05 10.12 3.78
N PRO A 30 3.84 10.62 2.81
CA PRO A 30 3.40 11.74 1.99
C PRO A 30 2.12 11.40 1.22
N LEU A 31 1.17 12.35 1.11
CA LEU A 31 -0.09 12.18 0.37
C LEU A 31 0.11 11.62 -1.05
N ARG A 32 1.18 12.06 -1.73
CA ARG A 32 1.55 11.58 -3.06
C ARG A 32 1.78 10.07 -3.10
N VAL A 33 2.35 9.49 -2.04
CA VAL A 33 2.63 8.04 -1.94
C VAL A 33 1.32 7.26 -1.82
N ALA A 34 0.40 7.71 -0.94
CA ALA A 34 -0.93 7.10 -0.83
C ALA A 34 -1.71 7.18 -2.16
N TYR A 35 -1.67 8.33 -2.83
CA TYR A 35 -2.30 8.50 -4.15
C TYR A 35 -1.66 7.60 -5.21
N LEU A 36 -0.34 7.49 -5.23
CA LEU A 36 0.40 6.63 -6.15
C LEU A 36 -0.02 5.16 -5.98
N MET A 37 -0.15 4.69 -4.75
CA MET A 37 -0.63 3.34 -4.46
C MET A 37 -2.10 3.14 -4.89
N GLU A 38 -2.96 4.13 -4.69
CA GLU A 38 -4.38 4.08 -5.12
C GLU A 38 -4.55 3.93 -6.64
N ILE A 39 -3.64 4.48 -7.44
CA ILE A 39 -3.71 4.43 -8.91
C ILE A 39 -2.89 3.27 -9.53
N GLY A 40 -2.28 2.41 -8.70
CA GLY A 40 -1.46 1.30 -9.19
C GLY A 40 -0.03 1.66 -9.54
N GLY A 41 0.51 2.74 -8.99
CA GLY A 41 1.91 3.09 -9.12
C GLY A 41 2.83 2.28 -8.22
N MET A 42 4.10 2.20 -8.60
CA MET A 42 5.15 1.51 -7.85
C MET A 42 5.47 2.23 -6.55
N THR A 43 5.28 1.53 -5.42
CA THR A 43 5.44 2.07 -4.07
C THR A 43 6.45 1.24 -3.28
N GLU A 44 7.18 1.83 -2.35
CA GLU A 44 8.13 1.08 -1.52
C GLU A 44 7.40 0.11 -0.58
N ARG A 45 8.05 -1.01 -0.25
CA ARG A 45 7.43 -2.05 0.58
C ARG A 45 7.01 -1.51 1.95
N GLU A 46 7.85 -0.68 2.57
CA GLU A 46 7.58 -0.10 3.88
C GLU A 46 6.36 0.82 3.84
N ASP A 47 6.27 1.68 2.83
CA ASP A 47 5.12 2.57 2.64
C ASP A 47 3.82 1.80 2.38
N VAL A 48 3.87 0.72 1.58
CA VAL A 48 2.72 -0.17 1.36
C VAL A 48 2.24 -0.76 2.69
N GLN A 49 3.15 -1.23 3.54
CA GLN A 49 2.80 -1.79 4.85
C GLN A 49 2.17 -0.73 5.76
N LYS A 50 2.74 0.49 5.81
CA LYS A 50 2.19 1.61 6.60
C LYS A 50 0.77 1.97 6.13
N ILE A 51 0.56 2.08 4.83
CA ILE A 51 -0.75 2.42 4.26
C ILE A 51 -1.78 1.33 4.54
N LEU A 52 -1.42 0.05 4.37
CA LEU A 52 -2.33 -1.06 4.68
C LEU A 52 -2.69 -1.11 6.17
N LEU A 53 -1.72 -0.91 7.06
CA LEU A 53 -1.95 -0.86 8.50
C LEU A 53 -2.86 0.31 8.89
N ALA A 54 -2.64 1.49 8.33
CA ALA A 54 -3.48 2.66 8.56
C ALA A 54 -4.91 2.42 8.08
N LEU A 55 -5.08 1.86 6.87
CA LEU A 55 -6.39 1.52 6.35
C LEU A 55 -7.08 0.48 7.25
N SER A 56 -6.35 -0.55 7.69
CA SER A 56 -6.87 -1.55 8.61
C SER A 56 -7.34 -0.97 9.95
N SER A 57 -6.58 -0.03 10.50
CA SER A 57 -6.95 0.66 11.73
C SER A 57 -8.20 1.53 11.55
N LEU A 58 -8.35 2.20 10.40
CA LEU A 58 -9.49 3.08 10.12
C LEU A 58 -10.79 2.29 9.84
N THR A 59 -10.69 1.12 9.20
CA THR A 59 -11.86 0.30 8.85
C THR A 59 -12.14 -0.82 9.83
N GLN A 60 -11.24 -1.09 10.78
CA GLN A 60 -11.28 -2.24 11.68
C GLN A 60 -11.28 -3.58 10.93
N GLN A 61 -10.62 -3.64 9.76
CA GLN A 61 -10.48 -4.85 8.93
C GLN A 61 -9.01 -5.11 8.62
N THR A 62 -8.57 -6.36 8.67
CA THR A 62 -7.18 -6.70 8.30
C THR A 62 -7.05 -6.74 6.77
N TYR A 63 -6.07 -6.01 6.24
CA TYR A 63 -5.74 -6.00 4.82
C TYR A 63 -4.31 -6.44 4.56
N THR A 64 -4.14 -7.15 3.47
CA THR A 64 -2.87 -7.64 2.93
C THR A 64 -2.71 -7.17 1.49
N THR A 65 -1.53 -7.36 0.91
CA THR A 65 -1.29 -7.01 -0.49
C THR A 65 -2.17 -7.81 -1.46
N ASP A 66 -2.54 -9.02 -1.05
CA ASP A 66 -3.31 -9.95 -1.89
C ASP A 66 -4.80 -9.59 -1.94
N ASP A 67 -5.29 -8.69 -1.09
CA ASP A 67 -6.69 -8.27 -1.10
C ASP A 67 -7.00 -7.27 -2.22
N PHE A 68 -5.97 -6.74 -2.89
CA PHE A 68 -6.12 -5.66 -3.87
C PHE A 68 -5.56 -6.03 -5.23
N SER A 69 -6.21 -5.54 -6.29
CA SER A 69 -5.76 -5.79 -7.66
C SER A 69 -4.65 -4.85 -8.15
N ASN A 70 -4.29 -3.81 -7.39
CA ASN A 70 -3.47 -2.68 -7.86
C ASN A 70 -2.29 -2.33 -6.95
N ILE A 71 -1.84 -3.24 -6.09
CA ILE A 71 -0.66 -3.00 -5.26
C ILE A 71 0.60 -3.49 -5.98
N HIS A 72 1.52 -2.56 -6.26
CA HIS A 72 2.79 -2.85 -6.90
C HIS A 72 3.95 -2.37 -6.03
N ILE A 73 4.74 -3.33 -5.53
CA ILE A 73 5.87 -3.06 -4.65
C ILE A 73 7.15 -2.92 -5.47
N ARG A 74 7.86 -1.81 -5.26
CA ARG A 74 9.20 -1.62 -5.78
C ARG A 74 10.17 -2.56 -5.05
N LEU A 75 10.80 -3.46 -5.81
CA LEU A 75 11.90 -4.27 -5.30
C LEU A 75 13.15 -3.41 -5.25
N VAL A 76 13.58 -3.04 -4.05
CA VAL A 76 14.89 -2.41 -3.86
C VAL A 76 15.94 -3.53 -3.98
N LYS A 77 16.89 -3.38 -4.91
CA LYS A 77 18.07 -4.27 -4.94
C LYS A 77 18.79 -4.10 -3.60
N SER A 78 18.84 -5.16 -2.79
CA SER A 78 19.70 -5.17 -1.61
C SER A 78 21.12 -4.79 -2.05
N PRO A 79 21.79 -3.83 -1.39
CA PRO A 79 23.22 -3.63 -1.65
C PRO A 79 23.89 -4.96 -1.28
N THR A 80 24.51 -5.58 -2.29
CA THR A 80 25.35 -6.75 -2.12
C THR A 80 26.31 -6.45 -0.98
N SER A 81 26.26 -7.27 0.07
CA SER A 81 27.18 -7.25 1.19
C SER A 81 28.60 -7.35 0.63
N ASN A 82 29.27 -6.22 0.46
CA ASN A 82 30.67 -6.17 0.09
C ASN A 82 31.48 -6.43 1.36
N ARG A 83 31.40 -7.67 1.85
CA ARG A 83 32.32 -8.21 2.87
C ARG A 83 33.67 -8.40 2.19
N LEU A 84 34.40 -7.31 2.04
CA LEU A 84 35.85 -7.34 1.92
C LEU A 84 36.39 -7.75 3.29
N TYR A 85 36.61 -9.05 3.47
CA TYR A 85 37.51 -9.53 4.51
C TYR A 85 38.93 -9.38 3.96
N THR A 86 39.61 -8.37 4.45
CA THR A 86 41.08 -8.32 4.56
C THR A 86 41.57 -9.39 5.51
#